data_AF-A0A1F5CSZ0-F1
#
_entry.id   AF-A0A1F5CSZ0-F1
#
_cell.length_a   1.000
_cell.length_b   1.000
_cell.length_c   1.000
_cell.angle_alpha   90.00
_cell.angle_beta   90.00
_cell.angle_gamma   90.00
#
_symmetry.space_group_name_H-M   'P 1'
#
loop_
_entity.id
_entity.type
_entity.pdbx_description
1 polymer ?
#
loop_
_entity_poly.entity_id
_entity_poly.type
_entity_poly.pdbx_seq_one_letter_code
_entity_poly.pdbx_strand_id
1 'polypeptide(L)' 'MSKATPQKYQVNDAIVGVSKMFGGGRTQVPADVRKLIGVTDGQKLVWKLKGGEVVVVHA' A
#
# COMPACT_ATOMS: atom_id res chain seq x y z
N MET A 1 -2.62 20.44 -37.60
CA MET A 1 -3.59 19.63 -36.86
C MET A 1 -2.88 18.99 -35.68
N SER A 2 -3.07 19.51 -34.46
CA SER A 2 -2.43 18.97 -33.26
C SER A 2 -3.22 17.76 -32.76
N LYS A 3 -2.58 16.59 -32.66
CA LYS A 3 -3.17 15.40 -32.05
C LYS A 3 -3.15 15.57 -30.53
N ALA A 4 -4.32 15.51 -29.90
CA ALA A 4 -4.45 15.50 -28.46
C ALA A 4 -3.77 14.27 -27.86
N THR A 5 -2.82 14.48 -26.95
CA THR A 5 -2.13 13.43 -26.20
C THR A 5 -3.10 12.80 -25.18
N PRO A 6 -3.19 11.47 -25.07
CA PRO A 6 -4.16 10.82 -24.19
C PRO A 6 -3.81 11.03 -22.70
N GLN A 7 -4.80 11.60 -22.01
CA GLN A 7 -5.13 11.59 -20.58
C GLN A 7 -4.03 11.12 -19.59
N LYS A 8 -3.54 12.07 -18.78
CA LYS A 8 -2.81 11.83 -17.52
C LYS A 8 -3.56 10.81 -16.67
N TYR A 9 -2.95 9.67 -16.36
CA TYR A 9 -3.41 8.80 -15.28
C TYR A 9 -3.42 9.62 -13.98
N GLN A 10 -4.60 9.98 -13.48
CA GLN A 10 -4.75 10.41 -12.10
C GLN A 10 -4.74 9.14 -11.25
N VAL A 11 -3.62 8.88 -10.58
CA VAL A 11 -3.56 7.88 -9.52
C VAL A 11 -4.39 8.43 -8.38
N ASN A 12 -5.64 7.98 -8.27
CA ASN A 12 -6.47 8.28 -7.12
C ASN A 12 -5.96 7.39 -5.98
N ASP A 13 -5.35 8.00 -4.97
CA ASP A 13 -4.94 7.28 -3.77
C ASP A 13 -6.19 6.70 -3.10
N ALA A 14 -6.24 5.37 -3.00
CA ALA A 14 -7.33 4.67 -2.35
C ALA A 14 -6.84 4.14 -1.00
N ILE A 15 -7.56 4.49 0.08
CA ILE A 15 -7.33 3.88 1.39
C ILE A 15 -7.91 2.46 1.34
N VAL A 16 -7.03 1.46 1.25
CA VAL A 16 -7.42 0.03 1.14
C VAL A 16 -7.56 -0.67 2.50
N GLY A 17 -7.19 -0.01 3.60
CA GLY A 17 -7.33 -0.54 4.94
C GLY A 17 -6.80 0.41 6.00
N VAL A 18 -7.39 0.35 7.19
CA VAL A 18 -6.95 1.09 8.37
C VAL A 18 -6.72 0.10 9.49
N SER A 19 -5.60 0.24 10.20
CA SER A 19 -5.26 -0.61 11.33
C SER A 19 -4.99 0.20 12.57
N LYS A 20 -5.35 -0.36 13.72
CA LYS A 20 -5.01 0.20 15.03
C LYS A 20 -3.54 -0.07 15.35
N MET A 21 -2.91 0.88 16.04
CA MET A 21 -1.62 0.66 16.68
C MET A 21 -1.81 -0.04 18.03
N PHE A 22 -1.08 -1.13 18.24
CA PHE A 22 -1.05 -1.88 19.49
C PHE A 22 0.28 -1.67 20.23
N GLY A 23 0.36 -2.19 21.45
CA GLY A 23 1.55 -2.09 22.29
C GLY A 23 2.82 -2.63 21.61
N GLY A 24 3.93 -1.92 21.80
CA GLY A 24 5.23 -2.23 21.18
C GLY A 24 5.35 -1.81 19.72
N GLY A 25 4.52 -0.87 19.25
CA GLY A 25 4.59 -0.34 17.87
C GLY A 25 4.11 -1.32 16.81
N ARG A 26 3.32 -2.33 17.19
CA ARG A 26 2.84 -3.37 16.27
C ARG A 26 1.48 -2.99 15.69
N THR A 27 1.28 -3.29 14.41
CA THR A 27 -0.05 -3.25 13.78
C THR A 27 -0.35 -4.57 13.10
N GLN A 28 -1.63 -4.82 12.85
CA GLN A 28 -2.08 -5.96 12.06
C GLN A 28 -2.28 -5.54 10.61
N VAL A 29 -1.90 -6.40 9.66
CA VAL A 29 -2.26 -6.22 8.26
C VAL A 29 -3.73 -6.64 8.08
N PRO A 30 -4.64 -5.75 7.62
CA PRO A 30 -6.05 -6.09 7.42
C PRO A 30 -6.23 -7.25 6.43
N ALA A 31 -7.28 -8.06 6.63
CA ALA A 31 -7.51 -9.25 5.81
C ALA A 31 -7.62 -8.95 4.31
N ASP A 32 -8.29 -7.87 3.93
CA ASP A 32 -8.45 -7.49 2.53
C ASP A 32 -7.13 -6.98 1.92
N VAL A 33 -6.33 -6.25 2.71
CA VAL A 33 -4.97 -5.86 2.30
C VAL A 33 -4.09 -7.09 2.10
N ARG A 34 -4.18 -8.11 2.98
CA ARG A 34 -3.44 -9.37 2.83
C ARG A 34 -3.77 -10.07 1.52
N LYS A 35 -5.06 -10.16 1.17
CA LYS A 35 -5.50 -10.74 -0.11
C LYS A 35 -5.00 -9.92 -1.30
N LEU A 36 -5.07 -8.60 -1.19
CA LEU A 36 -4.64 -7.68 -2.26
C LEU A 36 -3.15 -7.81 -2.57
N ILE A 37 -2.30 -7.92 -1.54
CA ILE A 37 -0.84 -8.00 -1.69
C ILE A 37 -0.31 -9.44 -1.67
N GLY A 38 -1.19 -10.44 -1.52
CA GLY A 38 -0.83 -11.86 -1.54
C GLY A 38 0.05 -12.35 -0.40
N VAL A 39 -0.07 -11.77 0.81
CA VAL A 39 0.78 -12.14 1.96
C VAL A 39 0.08 -13.10 2.93
N THR A 40 0.82 -14.07 3.45
CA THR A 40 0.39 -15.03 4.48
C THR A 40 1.22 -14.92 5.76
N ASP A 41 0.77 -15.56 6.83
CA ASP A 41 1.51 -15.59 8.09
C ASP A 41 2.91 -16.21 7.89
N GLY A 42 3.91 -15.64 8.59
CA GLY A 42 5.31 -16.05 8.50
C GLY A 42 6.12 -15.39 7.38
N GLN A 43 5.47 -14.72 6.42
CA GLN A 43 6.17 -13.96 5.38
C GLN A 43 6.65 -12.59 5.90
N LYS A 44 7.71 -12.07 5.27
CA LYS A 44 8.30 -10.78 5.62
C LYS A 44 7.66 -9.66 4.79
N LEU A 45 7.52 -8.50 5.42
CA LEU A 45 7.10 -7.26 4.77
C LEU A 45 8.24 -6.24 4.82
N VAL A 46 8.38 -5.47 3.76
CA VAL A 46 9.37 -4.41 3.64
C VAL A 46 8.69 -3.05 3.77
N TRP A 47 9.22 -2.23 4.66
CA TRP A 47 8.80 -0.85 4.85
C TRP A 47 9.73 0.05 4.03
N LYS A 48 9.18 0.81 3.09
CA LYS A 48 9.93 1.70 2.19
C LYS A 48 9.47 3.14 2.39
N LEU A 49 10.40 4.08 2.33
CA LEU A 49 10.08 5.51 2.24
C LEU A 49 10.00 5.90 0.76
N LYS A 50 8.84 6.38 0.31
CA LYS A 50 8.62 6.83 -1.07
C LYS A 50 7.83 8.13 -1.07
N GLY A 51 8.42 9.20 -1.60
CA GLY A 51 7.73 10.49 -1.71
C GLY A 51 7.33 11.10 -0.35
N GLY A 52 8.03 10.76 0.73
CA GLY A 52 7.69 11.21 2.09
C GLY A 52 6.71 10.31 2.84
N GLU A 53 6.18 9.28 2.19
CA GLU A 53 5.25 8.32 2.79
C GLU A 53 5.91 6.97 3.05
N VAL A 54 5.43 6.28 4.09
CA VAL A 54 5.84 4.92 4.41
C VAL A 54 4.92 3.94 3.70
N VAL A 55 5.49 3.16 2.78
CA VAL A 55 4.78 2.13 2.01
C VAL A 55 5.21 0.76 2.49
N VAL A 56 4.24 -0.15 2.65
CA VAL A 56 4.49 -1.56 2.98
C VAL A 56 4.36 -2.39 1.71
N VAL A 57 5.38 -3.20 1.42
CA VAL A 57 5.37 -4.14 0.27
C VAL A 57 5.73 -5.55 0.73
N HIS A 58 5.26 -6.55 -0.01
CA HIS A 58 5.75 -7.91 0.13
C HIS A 58 7.23 -8.00 -0.28
N ALA A 59 8.01 -8.78 0.47
CA ALA A 59 9.45 -8.97 0.25
C ALA A 59 9.74 -9.87 -0.95
#